data_AF-A0A0H1BCK0-F1
#
_entry.id   AF-A0A0H1BCK0-F1
#
_cell.length_a   1.000
_cell.length_b   1.000
_cell.length_c   1.000
_cell.angle_alpha   90.00
_cell.angle_beta   90.00
_cell.angle_gamma   90.00
#
_symmetry.space_group_name_H-M   'P 1'
#
loop_
_entity.id
_entity.type
_entity.pdbx_description
1 polymer ?
#
loop_
_entity_poly.entity_id
_entity_poly.type
_entity_poly.pdbx_seq_one_letter_code
_entity_poly.pdbx_strand_id
1 'polypeptide(L)'
;MDRENMFGRHMSSELFPVSTALLHGYKAVTAPHPIYSDKDLPVQRADRWFNPGVNGRSGSSKESPFGWKRESRFLEVSWYYRANLAGRLYWNFLGWRKDWTGGRFYELLHGRHILPSILFHPVKDVHPGADSMGYDFDFQH
;
A
#
# COMPACT_ATOMS: atom_id res chain seq x y z
N MET A 1 2.66 19.53 6.04
CA MET A 1 3.63 18.42 6.15
C MET A 1 4.36 18.61 7.46
N ASP A 2 4.45 17.56 8.26
CA ASP A 2 5.04 17.66 9.60
C ASP A 2 6.55 17.96 9.54
N ARG A 3 7.11 18.58 10.59
CA ARG A 3 8.49 19.10 10.59
C ARG A 3 9.52 18.00 10.36
N GLU A 4 9.32 16.83 10.93
CA GLU A 4 10.19 15.65 10.74
C GLU A 4 10.20 15.16 9.28
N ASN A 5 9.04 15.18 8.61
CA ASN A 5 8.95 14.80 7.19
C ASN A 5 9.71 15.79 6.29
N MET A 6 9.70 17.09 6.62
CA MET A 6 10.45 18.11 5.89
C MET A 6 11.98 17.94 6.03
N PHE A 7 12.46 17.39 7.14
CA PHE A 7 13.88 17.07 7.34
C PHE A 7 14.30 15.72 6.75
N GLY A 8 13.38 15.00 6.09
CA GLY A 8 13.64 13.66 5.55
C GLY A 8 13.76 12.59 6.63
N ARG A 9 13.31 12.87 7.86
CA ARG A 9 13.27 11.94 9.00
C ARG A 9 11.95 11.17 9.06
N HIS A 10 11.33 10.98 7.90
CA HIS A 10 10.12 10.20 7.78
C HIS A 10 10.45 8.72 8.03
N MET A 11 9.72 8.11 8.95
CA MET A 11 9.69 6.66 9.10
C MET A 11 8.34 6.14 8.65
N SER A 12 8.34 5.32 7.60
CA SER A 12 7.17 4.52 7.21
C SER A 12 6.75 3.61 8.36
N SER A 13 5.45 3.29 8.44
CA SER A 13 4.83 2.54 9.55
C SER A 13 5.51 1.21 9.89
N GLU A 14 6.23 0.62 8.94
CA GLU A 14 6.88 -0.70 9.07
C GLU A 14 8.40 -0.63 9.27
N LEU A 15 8.99 0.56 9.28
CA LEU A 15 10.42 0.73 9.58
C LEU A 15 10.73 0.57 11.07
N PHE A 16 9.71 0.48 11.92
CA PHE A 16 9.87 0.41 13.38
C PHE A 16 10.86 -0.69 13.82
N PRO A 17 10.77 -1.96 13.38
CA PRO A 17 11.70 -3.00 13.82
C PRO A 17 13.16 -2.71 13.42
N VAL A 18 13.36 -2.22 12.19
CA VAL A 18 14.69 -1.88 11.65
C VAL A 18 15.28 -0.71 12.43
N SER A 19 14.49 0.33 12.67
CA SER A 19 14.93 1.51 13.42
C SER A 19 15.22 1.20 14.88
N THR A 20 14.39 0.38 15.54
CA THR A 20 14.67 -0.10 16.90
C THR A 20 15.97 -0.89 16.95
N ALA A 21 16.20 -1.81 15.99
CA ALA A 21 17.46 -2.56 15.93
C ALA A 21 18.67 -1.62 15.81
N LEU A 22 18.61 -0.61 14.93
CA LEU A 22 19.69 0.37 14.76
C LEU A 22 19.90 1.22 16.02
N LEU A 23 18.84 1.65 16.70
CA LEU A 23 18.92 2.44 17.95
C LEU A 23 19.61 1.67 19.08
N HIS A 24 19.52 0.34 19.08
CA HIS A 24 20.20 -0.52 20.06
C HIS A 24 21.57 -1.04 19.60
N GLY A 25 22.13 -0.50 18.51
CA GLY A 25 23.45 -0.88 18.02
C GLY A 25 23.50 -2.24 17.32
N TYR A 26 22.34 -2.81 16.96
CA TYR A 26 22.28 -4.03 16.17
C TYR A 26 22.39 -3.75 14.68
N LYS A 27 22.76 -4.79 13.91
CA LYS A 27 22.64 -4.78 12.46
C LYS A 27 21.19 -5.09 12.10
N ALA A 28 20.59 -4.27 11.25
CA ALA A 28 19.27 -4.54 10.70
C ALA A 28 19.39 -5.07 9.27
N VAL A 29 18.66 -6.16 8.99
CA VAL A 29 18.43 -6.65 7.63
C VAL A 29 16.94 -6.52 7.36
N THR A 30 16.60 -5.90 6.24
CA THR A 30 15.22 -5.84 5.76
C THR A 30 15.14 -6.54 4.41
N ALA A 31 14.21 -7.47 4.28
CA ALA A 31 13.81 -8.03 3.00
C ALA A 31 12.54 -7.28 2.56
N PRO A 32 12.57 -6.55 1.44
CA PRO A 32 11.38 -5.85 0.97
C PRO A 32 10.29 -6.87 0.62
N HIS A 33 9.15 -6.77 1.27
CA HIS A 33 7.98 -7.56 0.88
C HIS A 33 7.38 -6.95 -0.38
N PRO A 34 7.04 -7.75 -1.41
CA PRO A 34 6.51 -7.20 -2.66
C PRO A 34 5.19 -6.46 -2.46
N ILE A 35 5.12 -5.24 -2.99
CA ILE A 35 3.89 -4.45 -3.09
C ILE A 35 3.47 -4.46 -4.56
N TYR A 36 2.22 -4.82 -4.82
CA TYR A 36 1.68 -4.92 -6.18
C TYR A 36 0.75 -3.77 -6.49
N SER A 37 0.62 -3.43 -7.77
CA SER A 37 -0.41 -2.52 -8.27
C SER A 37 -1.34 -3.22 -9.23
N ASP A 38 -2.63 -2.86 -9.22
CA ASP A 38 -3.62 -3.31 -10.20
C ASP A 38 -3.62 -2.46 -11.47
N LYS A 39 -2.84 -1.37 -11.48
CA LYS A 39 -2.59 -0.53 -12.65
C LYS A 39 -1.15 -0.59 -13.09
N ASP A 40 -0.94 -0.28 -14.37
CA ASP A 40 0.39 -0.04 -14.89
C ASP A 40 1.05 1.10 -14.12
N LEU A 41 2.16 0.77 -13.46
CA LEU A 41 3.01 1.69 -12.74
C LEU A 41 4.41 1.72 -13.40
N PRO A 42 4.57 2.42 -14.54
CA PRO A 42 5.86 2.55 -15.20
C PRO A 42 6.93 3.08 -14.26
N VAL A 43 8.17 2.64 -14.43
CA VAL A 43 9.30 3.00 -13.56
C VAL A 43 9.44 4.51 -13.36
N GLN A 44 9.25 5.31 -14.42
CA GLN A 44 9.34 6.77 -14.35
C GLN A 44 8.20 7.39 -13.53
N ARG A 45 7.01 6.78 -13.56
CA ARG A 45 5.85 7.19 -12.75
C ARG A 45 6.08 6.80 -11.28
N ALA A 46 6.54 5.57 -11.03
CA ALA A 46 6.89 5.10 -9.70
C ALA A 46 7.95 6.02 -9.06
N ASP A 47 9.02 6.32 -9.77
CA ASP A 47 10.10 7.18 -9.28
C ASP A 47 9.60 8.59 -8.97
N ARG A 48 8.86 9.22 -9.90
CA ARG A 48 8.27 10.55 -9.67
C ARG A 48 7.34 10.59 -8.46
N TRP A 49 6.56 9.53 -8.22
CA TRP A 49 5.53 9.51 -7.18
C TRP A 49 6.07 9.13 -5.81
N PHE A 50 6.96 8.14 -5.76
CA PHE A 50 7.45 7.58 -4.50
C PHE A 50 8.83 8.07 -4.10
N ASN A 51 9.59 8.68 -5.01
CA ASN A 51 10.92 9.24 -4.76
C ASN A 51 11.05 10.75 -5.10
N PRO A 52 10.07 11.61 -4.78
CA PRO A 52 10.02 13.00 -5.28
C PRO A 52 11.02 13.97 -4.64
N GLY A 53 11.73 13.56 -3.58
CA GLY A 53 12.70 14.38 -2.88
C GLY A 53 14.10 14.33 -3.50
N VAL A 54 14.97 15.22 -3.04
CA VAL A 54 16.39 15.24 -3.45
C VAL A 54 17.02 13.87 -3.19
N ASN A 55 17.73 13.34 -4.20
CA ASN A 55 18.35 12.01 -4.19
C ASN A 55 17.37 10.86 -3.95
N GLY A 56 16.14 10.99 -4.45
CA GLY A 56 15.13 9.92 -4.39
C GLY A 56 14.48 9.73 -3.02
N ARG A 57 14.59 10.72 -2.12
CA ARG A 57 13.91 10.64 -0.82
C ARG A 57 12.40 10.64 -1.01
N SER A 58 11.71 9.68 -0.40
CA SER A 58 10.24 9.65 -0.40
C SER A 58 9.62 10.78 0.43
N GLY A 59 10.35 11.27 1.45
CA GLY A 59 10.01 12.45 2.26
C GLY A 59 10.76 13.71 1.81
N SER A 60 10.73 14.78 2.62
CA SER A 60 11.49 16.02 2.40
C SER A 60 11.09 16.86 1.17
N SER A 61 9.94 16.57 0.56
CA SER A 61 9.38 17.32 -0.56
C SER A 61 7.88 17.50 -0.35
N LYS A 62 7.32 18.64 -0.75
CA LYS A 62 5.85 18.84 -0.77
C LYS A 62 5.16 17.76 -1.61
N GLU A 63 5.87 17.18 -2.57
CA GLU A 63 5.38 16.12 -3.45
C GLU A 63 5.40 14.71 -2.85
N SER A 64 5.84 14.54 -1.60
CA SER A 64 5.84 13.25 -0.90
C SER A 64 4.46 12.56 -1.00
N PRO A 65 4.41 11.25 -1.30
CA PRO A 65 3.16 10.51 -1.36
C PRO A 65 2.50 10.37 0.02
N PHE A 66 3.28 10.55 1.10
CA PHE A 66 2.83 10.57 2.50
C PHE A 66 2.30 11.94 2.94
N GLY A 67 2.23 12.91 2.02
CA GLY A 67 1.70 14.24 2.27
C GLY A 67 0.17 14.30 2.12
N TRP A 68 -0.45 15.28 2.80
CA TRP A 68 -1.87 15.58 2.65
C TRP A 68 -2.27 15.75 1.17
N LYS A 69 -3.41 15.16 0.78
CA LYS A 69 -3.95 15.08 -0.60
C LYS A 69 -3.04 14.38 -1.63
N ARG A 70 -2.00 13.66 -1.22
CA ARG A 70 -1.09 12.94 -2.14
C ARG A 70 -1.14 11.42 -2.01
N GLU A 71 -1.84 10.96 -0.98
CA GLU A 71 -2.04 9.56 -0.61
C GLU A 71 -2.81 8.75 -1.68
N SER A 72 -3.51 9.41 -2.62
CA SER A 72 -4.22 8.75 -3.73
C SER A 72 -3.33 7.84 -4.59
N ARG A 73 -2.02 8.12 -4.61
CA ARG A 73 -1.00 7.26 -5.25
C ARG A 73 -0.97 5.83 -4.70
N PHE A 74 -1.50 5.62 -3.49
CA PHE A 74 -1.55 4.31 -2.85
C PHE A 74 -2.91 3.58 -2.99
N LEU A 75 -3.93 4.18 -3.61
CA LEU A 75 -5.26 3.55 -3.73
C LEU A 75 -5.20 2.17 -4.37
N GLU A 76 -4.33 2.07 -5.37
CA GLU A 76 -4.23 0.99 -6.35
C GLU A 76 -2.99 0.14 -6.13
N VAL A 77 -2.41 0.20 -4.93
CA VAL A 77 -1.33 -0.69 -4.51
C VAL A 77 -1.80 -1.57 -3.35
N SER A 78 -1.16 -2.72 -3.15
CA SER A 78 -1.54 -3.68 -2.09
C SER A 78 -1.26 -3.19 -0.67
N TRP A 79 -0.55 -2.07 -0.54
CA TRP A 79 -0.06 -1.54 0.72
C TRP A 79 -0.36 -0.05 0.88
N TYR A 80 -1.27 0.27 1.80
CA TYR A 80 -1.42 1.55 2.51
C TYR A 80 -2.70 1.50 3.37
N TYR A 81 -2.81 2.31 4.42
CA TYR A 81 -3.99 2.28 5.31
C TYR A 81 -5.32 2.64 4.64
N ARG A 82 -5.24 3.28 3.46
CA ARG A 82 -6.35 3.65 2.57
C ARG A 82 -6.21 3.04 1.16
N ALA A 83 -5.56 1.89 1.04
CA ALA A 83 -5.51 1.15 -0.22
C ALA A 83 -6.79 0.34 -0.45
N ASN A 84 -7.34 0.38 -1.66
CA ASN A 84 -8.52 -0.40 -2.05
C ASN A 84 -8.14 -1.80 -2.56
N LEU A 85 -6.97 -1.92 -3.21
CA LEU A 85 -6.54 -3.19 -3.80
C LEU A 85 -6.33 -4.29 -2.76
N ALA A 86 -5.80 -3.95 -1.58
CA ALA A 86 -5.54 -4.89 -0.49
C ALA A 86 -6.78 -5.72 -0.13
N GLY A 87 -7.92 -5.05 0.09
CA GLY A 87 -9.17 -5.74 0.41
C GLY A 87 -9.75 -6.53 -0.75
N ARG A 88 -9.72 -5.99 -1.97
CA ARG A 88 -10.25 -6.72 -3.15
C ARG A 88 -9.56 -8.08 -3.31
N LEU A 89 -8.23 -8.09 -3.27
CA LEU A 89 -7.44 -9.32 -3.36
C LEU A 89 -7.68 -10.25 -2.18
N TYR A 90 -7.76 -9.70 -0.96
CA TYR A 90 -7.95 -10.50 0.25
C TYR A 90 -9.32 -11.20 0.31
N TRP A 91 -10.41 -10.53 -0.09
CA TRP A 91 -11.73 -11.18 -0.16
C TRP A 91 -11.74 -12.33 -1.15
N ASN A 92 -11.18 -12.11 -2.33
CA ASN A 92 -11.13 -13.14 -3.35
C ASN A 92 -10.24 -14.32 -2.93
N PHE A 93 -9.14 -14.08 -2.23
CA PHE A 93 -8.31 -15.13 -1.63
C PHE A 93 -9.08 -15.98 -0.61
N LEU A 94 -9.97 -15.37 0.18
CA LEU A 94 -10.85 -16.08 1.11
C LEU A 94 -12.03 -16.80 0.41
N GLY A 95 -12.12 -16.73 -0.92
CA GLY A 95 -13.20 -17.32 -1.72
C GLY A 95 -14.49 -16.50 -1.73
N TRP A 96 -14.44 -15.25 -1.28
CA TRP A 96 -15.58 -14.35 -1.28
C TRP A 96 -15.61 -13.48 -2.53
N ARG A 97 -16.82 -13.14 -2.97
CA ARG A 97 -17.01 -12.20 -4.07
C ARG A 97 -16.81 -10.77 -3.54
N LYS A 98 -16.06 -9.97 -4.28
CA LYS A 98 -15.98 -8.51 -4.11
C LYS A 98 -16.04 -7.90 -5.50
N ASP A 99 -16.83 -6.85 -5.66
CA ASP A 99 -17.11 -6.23 -6.96
C ASP A 99 -17.53 -7.31 -8.00
N TRP A 100 -16.73 -7.47 -9.06
CA TRP A 100 -17.01 -8.37 -10.19
C TRP A 100 -16.21 -9.68 -10.14
N THR A 101 -15.38 -9.90 -9.12
CA THR A 101 -14.45 -11.03 -9.03
C THR A 101 -14.62 -11.85 -7.75
N GLY A 102 -14.17 -13.11 -7.80
CA GLY A 102 -14.23 -14.06 -6.67
C GLY A 102 -15.61 -14.65 -6.41
N GLY A 103 -15.69 -15.49 -5.39
CA GLY A 103 -16.89 -16.28 -5.10
C GLY A 103 -17.03 -17.51 -6.00
N ARG A 104 -17.90 -18.44 -5.56
CA ARG A 104 -18.02 -19.79 -6.15
C ARG A 104 -18.20 -19.81 -7.67
N PHE A 105 -19.04 -18.93 -8.22
CA PHE A 105 -19.30 -18.91 -9.66
C PHE A 105 -18.09 -18.41 -10.46
N TYR A 106 -17.44 -17.34 -9.98
CA TYR A 106 -16.24 -16.82 -10.62
C TYR A 106 -15.10 -17.85 -10.60
N GLU A 107 -14.90 -18.52 -9.46
CA GLU A 107 -13.86 -19.54 -9.30
C GLU A 107 -14.09 -20.78 -10.14
N LEU A 108 -15.35 -21.14 -10.43
CA LEU A 108 -15.67 -22.24 -11.35
C LEU A 108 -15.17 -21.94 -12.78
N LEU A 109 -15.24 -20.68 -13.19
CA LEU A 109 -14.90 -20.25 -14.55
C LEU A 109 -13.42 -19.87 -14.70
N HIS A 110 -12.81 -19.28 -13.68
CA HIS A 110 -11.47 -18.68 -13.76
C HIS A 110 -10.45 -19.33 -12.81
N GLY A 111 -10.89 -20.26 -11.95
CA GLY A 111 -10.06 -20.85 -10.89
C GLY A 111 -10.07 -20.02 -9.59
N ARG A 112 -9.51 -20.61 -8.54
CA ARG A 112 -9.35 -19.94 -7.24
C ARG A 112 -8.29 -18.85 -7.34
N HIS A 113 -8.49 -17.78 -6.58
CA HIS A 113 -7.47 -16.75 -6.44
C HIS A 113 -6.31 -17.29 -5.60
N ILE A 114 -5.12 -17.26 -6.18
CA ILE A 114 -3.86 -17.56 -5.49
C ILE A 114 -3.03 -16.29 -5.55
N LEU A 115 -2.59 -15.83 -4.38
CA LEU A 115 -1.77 -14.64 -4.27
C LEU A 115 -0.29 -15.03 -4.18
N PRO A 116 0.62 -14.28 -4.83
CA PRO A 116 2.04 -14.43 -4.60
C PRO A 116 2.40 -13.97 -3.18
N SER A 117 3.68 -14.08 -2.80
CA SER A 117 4.18 -13.38 -1.62
C SER A 117 3.93 -11.88 -1.78
N ILE A 118 3.05 -11.34 -0.95
CA ILE A 118 2.54 -9.96 -1.07
C ILE A 118 2.44 -9.31 0.30
N LEU A 119 2.81 -8.04 0.36
CA LEU A 119 2.53 -7.21 1.52
C LEU A 119 1.14 -6.60 1.41
N PHE A 120 0.29 -6.93 2.37
CA PHE A 120 -0.97 -6.23 2.60
C PHE A 120 -0.81 -5.23 3.73
N HIS A 121 -1.33 -4.02 3.53
CA HIS A 121 -1.73 -3.26 4.70
C HIS A 121 -2.91 -4.00 5.36
N PRO A 122 -2.96 -4.09 6.71
CA PRO A 122 -4.02 -4.77 7.43
C PRO A 122 -5.42 -4.47 6.89
N VAL A 123 -6.13 -5.55 6.58
CA VAL A 123 -7.51 -5.54 6.13
C VAL A 123 -8.42 -5.49 7.36
N LYS A 124 -9.23 -4.44 7.46
CA LYS A 124 -10.10 -4.20 8.61
C LYS A 124 -11.45 -4.89 8.43
N ASP A 125 -12.07 -5.29 9.54
CA ASP A 125 -13.45 -5.83 9.57
C ASP A 125 -13.68 -6.97 8.56
N VAL A 126 -12.99 -8.10 8.76
CA VAL A 126 -12.98 -9.20 7.79
C VAL A 126 -14.23 -10.06 7.91
N HIS A 127 -15.23 -9.80 7.07
CA HIS A 127 -16.40 -10.67 6.85
C HIS A 127 -16.98 -10.46 5.44
N PRO A 128 -17.76 -11.40 4.87
CA PRO A 128 -18.14 -11.36 3.45
C PRO A 128 -18.78 -10.05 2.97
N GLY A 129 -19.60 -9.43 3.83
CA GLY A 129 -20.33 -8.20 3.52
C GLY A 129 -19.66 -6.89 3.95
N ALA A 130 -18.42 -6.91 4.43
CA ALA A 130 -17.80 -5.68 4.93
C ALA A 130 -17.47 -4.70 3.81
N ASP A 131 -17.60 -3.42 4.13
CA ASP A 131 -17.20 -2.32 3.24
C ASP A 131 -16.02 -1.54 3.82
N SER A 132 -14.93 -2.27 4.04
CA SER A 132 -13.66 -1.73 4.52
C SER A 132 -12.77 -1.17 3.40
N MET A 133 -13.33 -1.04 2.20
CA MET A 133 -12.69 -0.58 0.96
C MET A 133 -13.60 0.47 0.31
N GLY A 134 -13.11 1.24 -0.66
CA GLY A 134 -13.87 2.37 -1.22
C GLY A 134 -13.39 3.72 -0.71
N TYR A 135 -12.13 3.79 -0.28
CA TYR A 135 -11.49 5.07 -0.04
C TYR A 135 -11.47 5.86 -1.35
N ASP A 136 -12.01 7.08 -1.26
CA ASP A 136 -11.93 8.07 -2.30
C ASP A 136 -11.07 9.23 -1.80
N PHE A 137 -10.14 9.66 -2.63
CA PHE A 137 -9.27 10.79 -2.37
C PHE A 137 -9.65 12.03 -3.18
N ASP A 138 -10.90 12.12 -3.66
CA ASP A 138 -11.54 13.29 -4.25
C ASP A 138 -11.67 14.47 -3.25
N PHE A 139 -10.53 14.89 -2.70
CA PHE A 139 -10.34 16.17 -2.04
C PHE A 139 -10.04 17.29 -3.07
N GLN A 140 -10.47 17.12 -4.33
CA GLN A 140 -10.25 18.07 -5.43
C GLN A 140 -11.41 19.05 -5.67
N HIS A 141 -12.44 19.03 -4.82
CA HIS A 141 -13.34 20.17 -4.65
C HIS A 141 -12.89 21.04 -3.47
#